data_AF-A0A454WAW9-F1
#
_entry.id   AF-A0A454WAW9-F1
#
_cell.length_a   1.000
_cell.length_b   1.000
_cell.length_c   1.000
_cell.angle_alpha   90.00
_cell.angle_beta   90.00
_cell.angle_gamma   90.00
#
_symmetry.space_group_name_H-M   'P 1'
#
loop_
_entity.id
_entity.type
_entity.pdbx_description
1 polymer ?
#
loop_
_entity_poly.entity_id
_entity_poly.type
_entity_poly.pdbx_seq_one_letter_code
_entity_poly.pdbx_strand_id
1 'polypeptide(L)'
;MTTALLNSPVPDASPVARHRGLAPRLAEALDAVSVAPGARRASVAGRTVTADSPRDLRGRLTNALYEELHAGRHRGGAVPDGPPPRRTLRDPALERRLAAAVPHRTTPTRGRLVEVLRRPDGDQLVVRLPEVTARVPADRLLSPSVPPAPGETVELALEAARPALSPGFFYVMGSRPLPRPAGAVRRIFLHARDADAAVVLWGAALGALEEAAALYHAKVLSDPQDFPRRDAVVLYLHGDHRPGERAVTEAVSRYAGTLTGPDSSVFTEELAPGVAAAWDPQDPRPGQSGMSFGQHRAFALASGLIDCALADGSEASDASGASGAPEAADASRPSGVPVGPGRAEHVVRALREAGIDPLHPQNNLDPSPGAAR
;
A
#
# COMPACT_ATOMS: atom_id res chain seq x y z
N MET A 1 19.06 30.00 23.62
CA MET A 1 19.98 28.95 23.17
C MET A 1 19.15 27.74 22.82
N THR A 2 19.14 27.47 21.52
CA THR A 2 18.31 26.51 20.79
C THR A 2 18.98 25.15 20.84
N THR A 3 18.24 24.08 21.16
CA THR A 3 18.68 22.73 20.80
C THR A 3 17.49 22.04 20.16
N ALA A 4 17.60 21.87 18.85
CA ALA A 4 16.63 21.25 17.98
C ALA A 4 16.50 19.76 18.32
N LEU A 5 15.28 19.35 18.68
CA LEU A 5 14.86 17.96 18.60
C LEU A 5 14.74 17.62 17.11
N LEU A 6 15.66 16.80 16.62
CA LEU A 6 15.65 16.28 15.27
C LEU A 6 14.44 15.35 15.12
N ASN A 7 13.52 15.79 14.26
CA ASN A 7 12.37 15.06 13.80
C ASN A 7 12.80 13.79 13.05
N SER A 8 12.59 12.62 13.64
CA SER A 8 12.38 11.41 12.83
C SER A 8 10.99 11.55 12.19
N PRO A 9 10.83 11.41 10.85
CA PRO A 9 9.59 11.78 10.17
C PRO A 9 8.43 10.83 10.45
N VAL A 10 8.68 9.66 11.05
CA VAL A 10 7.65 8.67 11.42
C VAL A 10 7.57 8.62 12.96
N PRO A 11 6.67 9.39 13.60
CA PRO A 11 6.35 9.15 15.00
C PRO A 11 5.87 7.69 15.09
N ASP A 12 6.55 6.86 15.88
CA ASP A 12 6.34 5.40 16.03
C ASP A 12 7.18 4.49 15.09
N ALA A 13 8.25 5.00 14.47
CA ALA A 13 9.29 4.12 13.91
C ALA A 13 9.80 3.17 15.01
N SER A 14 9.71 1.87 14.75
CA SER A 14 10.20 0.88 15.70
C SER A 14 11.73 0.93 15.74
N PRO A 15 12.36 0.98 16.92
CA PRO A 15 13.81 0.94 17.02
C PRO A 15 14.32 -0.32 16.31
N VAL A 16 15.52 -0.27 15.72
CA VAL A 16 16.17 -1.42 15.07
C VAL A 16 16.60 -2.44 16.14
N ALA A 17 15.65 -2.97 16.89
CA ALA A 17 15.86 -4.07 17.80
C ALA A 17 16.11 -5.32 16.95
N ARG A 18 17.15 -6.06 17.31
CA ARG A 18 17.59 -7.30 16.65
C ARG A 18 16.64 -8.45 16.99
N HIS A 19 15.35 -8.29 16.72
CA HIS A 19 14.38 -9.37 16.81
C HIS A 19 14.59 -10.36 15.66
N ARG A 20 14.72 -11.64 16.01
CA ARG A 20 14.89 -12.75 15.05
C ARG A 20 13.55 -13.32 14.55
N GLY A 21 12.42 -12.77 14.99
CA GLY A 21 11.08 -13.32 14.74
C GLY A 21 10.29 -12.56 13.69
N LEU A 22 9.18 -13.17 13.28
CA LEU A 22 8.12 -12.57 12.47
C LEU A 22 6.91 -12.26 13.36
N ALA A 23 6.10 -11.29 12.95
CA ALA A 23 4.78 -11.06 13.53
C ALA A 23 3.98 -12.39 13.54
N PRO A 24 3.29 -12.77 14.63
CA PRO A 24 2.62 -14.07 14.72
C PRO A 24 1.65 -14.37 13.57
N ARG A 25 0.82 -13.39 13.19
CA ARG A 25 -0.11 -13.51 12.05
C ARG A 25 0.60 -13.73 10.71
N LEU A 26 1.78 -13.13 10.55
CA LEU A 26 2.60 -13.31 9.35
C LEU A 26 3.26 -14.69 9.35
N ALA A 27 3.78 -15.15 10.50
CA ALA A 27 4.36 -16.48 10.64
C ALA A 27 3.33 -17.58 10.31
N GLU A 28 2.14 -17.50 10.91
CA GLU A 28 1.03 -18.43 10.63
C GLU A 28 0.62 -18.41 9.15
N ALA A 29 0.51 -17.21 8.55
CA ALA A 29 0.17 -17.09 7.14
C ALA A 29 1.22 -17.72 6.20
N LEU A 30 2.48 -17.85 6.65
CA LEU A 30 3.53 -18.48 5.86
C LEU A 30 3.44 -20.00 5.83
N ASP A 31 2.74 -20.64 6.76
CA ASP A 31 2.52 -22.08 6.73
C ASP A 31 1.72 -22.50 5.49
N ALA A 32 0.88 -21.59 4.97
CA ALA A 32 0.12 -21.79 3.73
C ALA A 32 0.92 -21.47 2.45
N VAL A 33 2.19 -21.11 2.56
CA VAL A 33 3.04 -20.70 1.42
C VAL A 33 4.23 -21.65 1.30
N SER A 34 4.54 -22.10 0.09
CA SER A 34 5.76 -22.87 -0.18
C SER A 34 6.39 -22.46 -1.51
N VAL A 35 7.71 -22.58 -1.61
CA VAL A 35 8.47 -22.38 -2.85
C VAL A 35 9.31 -23.64 -3.06
N ALA A 36 9.20 -24.23 -4.25
CA ALA A 36 9.93 -25.44 -4.58
C ALA A 36 11.43 -25.13 -4.81
N PRO A 37 12.33 -26.10 -4.60
CA PRO A 37 13.75 -25.93 -4.90
C PRO A 37 14.00 -25.40 -6.31
N GLY A 38 14.98 -24.51 -6.46
CA GLY A 38 15.28 -23.85 -7.74
C GLY A 38 14.31 -22.73 -8.12
N ALA A 39 13.33 -22.41 -7.26
CA ALA A 39 12.47 -21.24 -7.34
C ALA A 39 11.77 -21.02 -8.70
N ARG A 40 11.25 -22.09 -9.31
CA ARG A 40 10.41 -22.02 -10.54
C ARG A 40 8.94 -22.36 -10.31
N ARG A 41 8.59 -22.80 -9.11
CA ARG A 41 7.24 -23.16 -8.69
C ARG A 41 7.02 -22.74 -7.24
N ALA A 42 5.84 -22.22 -6.93
CA ALA A 42 5.40 -21.91 -5.58
C ALA A 42 3.93 -22.30 -5.39
N SER A 43 3.50 -22.40 -4.14
CA SER A 43 2.09 -22.54 -3.73
C SER A 43 1.75 -21.43 -2.73
N VAL A 44 0.58 -20.81 -2.88
CA VAL A 44 0.03 -19.83 -1.93
C VAL A 44 -1.41 -20.24 -1.64
N ALA A 45 -1.69 -20.67 -0.41
CA ALA A 45 -3.01 -21.17 0.01
C ALA A 45 -3.59 -22.23 -0.94
N GLY A 46 -2.74 -23.16 -1.41
CA GLY A 46 -3.12 -24.23 -2.34
C GLY A 46 -3.08 -23.83 -3.83
N ARG A 47 -2.97 -22.55 -4.16
CA ARG A 47 -2.84 -22.08 -5.55
C ARG A 47 -1.41 -22.20 -6.03
N THR A 48 -1.21 -22.99 -7.07
CA THR A 48 0.11 -23.15 -7.70
C THR A 48 0.45 -21.96 -8.61
N VAL A 49 1.67 -21.45 -8.48
CA VAL A 49 2.26 -20.42 -9.33
C VAL A 49 3.53 -20.99 -9.96
N THR A 50 3.64 -20.93 -11.28
CA THR A 50 4.83 -21.40 -12.03
C THR A 50 5.44 -20.26 -12.83
N ALA A 51 6.74 -20.35 -13.10
CA ALA A 51 7.46 -19.42 -13.97
C ALA A 51 8.71 -20.08 -14.57
N ASP A 52 9.24 -19.48 -15.63
CA ASP A 52 10.40 -20.01 -16.36
C ASP A 52 11.73 -19.72 -15.65
N SER A 53 11.74 -18.71 -14.77
CA SER A 53 12.91 -18.31 -13.99
C SER A 53 12.55 -17.88 -12.56
N PRO A 54 13.51 -17.89 -11.61
CA PRO A 54 13.33 -17.33 -10.27
C PRO A 54 12.92 -15.85 -10.27
N ARG A 55 13.44 -15.08 -11.24
CA ARG A 55 13.09 -13.67 -11.41
C ARG A 55 11.61 -13.51 -11.76
N ASP A 56 11.12 -14.31 -12.71
CA ASP A 56 9.72 -14.27 -13.12
C ASP A 56 8.79 -14.81 -12.03
N LEU A 57 9.23 -15.85 -11.31
CA LEU A 57 8.49 -16.37 -10.17
C LEU A 57 8.33 -15.29 -9.10
N ARG A 58 9.35 -14.46 -8.83
CA ARG A 58 9.26 -13.37 -7.85
C ARG A 58 8.10 -12.43 -8.15
N GLY A 59 7.95 -12.00 -9.39
CA GLY A 59 6.84 -11.13 -9.79
C GLY A 59 5.48 -11.80 -9.61
N ARG A 60 5.33 -13.05 -10.08
CA ARG A 60 4.06 -13.78 -9.97
C ARG A 60 3.71 -14.12 -8.51
N LEU A 61 4.69 -14.52 -7.72
CA LEU A 61 4.55 -14.80 -6.29
C LEU A 61 4.22 -13.54 -5.49
N THR A 62 4.84 -12.40 -5.82
CA THR A 62 4.48 -11.09 -5.23
C THR A 62 3.00 -10.80 -5.42
N ASN A 63 2.49 -10.96 -6.65
CA ASN A 63 1.06 -10.75 -6.92
C ASN A 63 0.19 -11.75 -6.16
N ALA A 64 0.60 -13.02 -6.11
CA ALA A 64 -0.17 -14.05 -5.41
C ALA A 64 -0.24 -13.80 -3.89
N LEU A 65 0.88 -13.41 -3.28
CA LEU A 65 0.95 -13.04 -1.86
C LEU A 65 0.18 -11.74 -1.59
N TYR A 66 0.23 -10.76 -2.49
CA TYR A 66 -0.58 -9.55 -2.38
C TYR A 66 -2.08 -9.88 -2.38
N GLU A 67 -2.53 -10.70 -3.33
CA GLU A 67 -3.95 -11.07 -3.46
C GLU A 67 -4.47 -11.82 -2.22
N GLU A 68 -3.66 -12.71 -1.67
CA GLU A 68 -4.03 -13.55 -0.53
C GLU A 68 -3.89 -12.82 0.81
N LEU A 69 -2.70 -12.29 1.08
CA LEU A 69 -2.30 -11.82 2.40
C LEU A 69 -2.70 -10.36 2.65
N HIS A 70 -2.77 -9.55 1.59
CA HIS A 70 -3.15 -8.14 1.70
C HIS A 70 -4.57 -7.86 1.22
N ALA A 71 -4.87 -8.13 -0.05
CA ALA A 71 -6.16 -7.75 -0.65
C ALA A 71 -7.31 -8.66 -0.18
N GLY A 72 -7.05 -9.95 0.08
CA GLY A 72 -8.07 -10.92 0.50
C GLY A 72 -8.98 -11.41 -0.62
N ARG A 73 -8.52 -11.40 -1.87
CA ARG A 73 -9.33 -11.74 -3.07
C ARG A 73 -9.75 -13.21 -3.16
N HIS A 74 -9.21 -14.11 -2.34
CA HIS A 74 -9.43 -15.56 -2.47
C HIS A 74 -10.57 -16.13 -1.62
N ARG A 75 -11.28 -15.32 -0.83
CA ARG A 75 -12.56 -15.73 -0.22
C ARG A 75 -13.77 -15.66 -1.17
N GLY A 76 -13.54 -15.41 -2.46
CA GLY A 76 -14.58 -15.39 -3.50
C GLY A 76 -14.04 -15.85 -4.85
N GLY A 77 -13.37 -17.00 -4.88
CA GLY A 77 -12.65 -17.55 -6.03
C GLY A 77 -13.39 -17.42 -7.37
N ALA A 78 -12.60 -17.32 -8.45
CA ALA A 78 -13.12 -17.32 -9.81
C ALA A 78 -14.00 -18.57 -10.02
N VAL A 79 -15.31 -18.33 -10.11
CA VAL A 79 -16.28 -19.34 -10.52
C VAL A 79 -15.85 -19.83 -11.91
N PRO A 80 -15.92 -21.13 -12.22
CA PRO A 80 -15.62 -21.65 -13.56
C PRO A 80 -16.41 -20.96 -14.68
N ASP A 81 -17.58 -20.42 -14.36
CA ASP A 81 -18.42 -19.54 -15.18
C ASP A 81 -18.35 -18.07 -14.72
N GLY A 82 -17.15 -17.63 -14.34
CA GLY A 82 -16.90 -16.27 -13.88
C GLY A 82 -17.34 -15.24 -14.92
N PRO A 83 -17.66 -14.00 -14.49
CA PRO A 83 -18.06 -12.96 -15.42
C PRO A 83 -17.01 -12.80 -16.53
N PRO A 84 -17.44 -12.47 -17.76
CA PRO A 84 -16.55 -12.39 -18.90
C PRO A 84 -15.37 -11.44 -18.62
N PRO A 85 -14.22 -11.66 -19.28
CA PRO A 85 -13.02 -10.84 -19.07
C PRO A 85 -13.36 -9.36 -19.22
N ARG A 86 -12.96 -8.58 -18.23
CA ARG A 86 -13.36 -7.19 -18.13
C ARG A 86 -12.76 -6.37 -19.26
N ARG A 87 -13.60 -5.54 -19.87
CA ARG A 87 -13.19 -4.52 -20.85
C ARG A 87 -12.66 -3.25 -20.20
N THR A 88 -13.04 -2.98 -18.94
CA THR A 88 -12.71 -1.77 -18.20
C THR A 88 -12.49 -2.09 -16.72
N LEU A 89 -11.64 -1.31 -16.05
CA LEU A 89 -11.42 -1.37 -14.60
C LEU A 89 -12.31 -0.37 -13.84
N ARG A 90 -13.36 0.13 -14.49
CA ARG A 90 -14.19 1.23 -14.01
C ARG A 90 -15.65 0.96 -14.35
N ASP A 91 -16.51 1.09 -13.36
CA ASP A 91 -17.96 1.06 -13.51
C ASP A 91 -18.52 2.50 -13.35
N PRO A 92 -19.07 3.11 -14.42
CA PRO A 92 -19.60 4.47 -14.35
C PRO A 92 -20.76 4.66 -13.37
N ALA A 93 -21.55 3.62 -13.08
CA ALA A 93 -22.69 3.73 -12.16
C ALA A 93 -22.20 3.77 -10.70
N LEU A 94 -21.23 2.94 -10.36
CA LEU A 94 -20.55 2.97 -9.07
C LEU A 94 -19.80 4.30 -8.88
N GLU A 95 -19.00 4.74 -9.86
CA GLU A 95 -18.27 6.02 -9.75
C GLU A 95 -19.20 7.22 -9.53
N ARG A 96 -20.40 7.25 -10.13
CA ARG A 96 -21.39 8.30 -9.86
C ARG A 96 -21.86 8.30 -8.40
N ARG A 97 -22.10 7.13 -7.82
CA ARG A 97 -22.50 7.00 -6.41
C ARG A 97 -21.37 7.38 -5.46
N LEU A 98 -20.15 6.96 -5.77
CA LEU A 98 -18.94 7.33 -5.02
C LEU A 98 -18.71 8.85 -5.06
N ALA A 99 -18.87 9.48 -6.24
CA ALA A 99 -18.75 10.92 -6.41
C ALA A 99 -19.83 11.69 -5.63
N ALA A 100 -21.07 11.20 -5.62
CA ALA A 100 -22.18 11.80 -4.88
C ALA A 100 -21.98 11.73 -3.35
N ALA A 101 -21.20 10.76 -2.86
CA ALA A 101 -20.87 10.60 -1.45
C ALA A 101 -19.66 11.46 -0.99
N VAL A 102 -18.99 12.19 -1.89
CA VAL A 102 -17.88 13.09 -1.53
C VAL A 102 -18.45 14.37 -0.90
N PRO A 103 -18.03 14.76 0.31
CA PRO A 103 -18.64 15.89 1.04
C PRO A 103 -18.29 17.27 0.46
N HIS A 104 -17.30 17.36 -0.43
CA HIS A 104 -16.84 18.59 -1.06
C HIS A 104 -16.63 18.41 -2.57
N ARG A 105 -16.75 19.50 -3.32
CA ARG A 105 -16.63 19.47 -4.79
C ARG A 105 -15.23 19.77 -5.29
N THR A 106 -14.45 20.55 -4.55
CA THR A 106 -13.18 21.11 -5.01
C THR A 106 -12.09 21.04 -3.95
N THR A 107 -10.85 20.96 -4.42
CA THR A 107 -9.62 21.01 -3.63
C THR A 107 -8.79 22.23 -4.06
N PRO A 108 -8.36 23.07 -3.10
CA PRO A 108 -7.41 24.15 -3.36
C PRO A 108 -6.09 23.60 -3.92
N THR A 109 -5.72 24.07 -5.10
CA THR A 109 -4.51 23.63 -5.79
C THR A 109 -3.66 24.83 -6.18
N ARG A 110 -2.41 24.85 -5.70
CA ARG A 110 -1.44 25.87 -6.06
C ARG A 110 -0.77 25.59 -7.40
N GLY A 111 -0.66 26.63 -8.22
CA GLY A 111 0.05 26.61 -9.49
C GLY A 111 0.67 27.96 -9.80
N ARG A 112 1.45 28.01 -10.88
CA ARG A 112 2.04 29.25 -11.39
C ARG A 112 1.23 29.74 -12.59
N LEU A 113 0.72 30.97 -12.52
CA LEU A 113 0.01 31.57 -13.65
C LEU A 113 0.97 31.73 -14.83
N VAL A 114 0.56 31.30 -16.01
CA VAL A 114 1.32 31.42 -17.26
C VAL A 114 0.75 32.53 -18.13
N GLU A 115 -0.58 32.61 -18.22
CA GLU A 115 -1.26 33.56 -19.09
C GLU A 115 -2.71 33.77 -18.63
N VAL A 116 -3.25 34.97 -18.85
CA VAL A 116 -4.68 35.26 -18.73
C VAL A 116 -5.24 35.47 -20.13
N LEU A 117 -6.10 34.56 -20.56
CA LEU A 117 -6.79 34.62 -21.85
C LEU A 117 -8.13 35.34 -21.66
N ARG A 118 -8.17 36.61 -22.07
CA ARG A 118 -9.40 37.40 -22.02
C ARG A 118 -10.38 36.92 -23.10
N ARG A 119 -11.62 36.61 -22.73
CA ARG A 119 -12.64 36.11 -23.67
C ARG A 119 -14.00 36.76 -23.42
N PRO A 120 -14.82 36.92 -24.48
CA PRO A 120 -16.20 37.42 -24.33
C PRO A 120 -17.04 36.58 -23.37
N ASP A 121 -16.88 35.25 -23.40
CA ASP A 121 -17.65 34.30 -22.59
C ASP A 121 -17.03 33.99 -21.22
N GLY A 122 -16.09 34.83 -20.77
CA GLY A 122 -15.40 34.68 -19.50
C GLY A 122 -13.94 34.27 -19.62
N ASP A 123 -13.10 34.93 -18.82
CA ASP A 123 -11.66 34.76 -18.85
C ASP A 123 -11.21 33.34 -18.49
N GLN A 124 -10.10 32.93 -19.08
CA GLN A 124 -9.47 31.65 -18.81
C GLN A 124 -8.03 31.88 -18.33
N LEU A 125 -7.59 31.09 -17.36
CA LEU A 125 -6.23 31.11 -16.84
C LEU A 125 -5.48 29.90 -17.40
N VAL A 126 -4.30 30.13 -17.96
CA VAL A 126 -3.35 29.06 -18.24
C VAL A 126 -2.43 28.95 -17.04
N VAL A 127 -2.46 27.82 -16.33
CA VAL A 127 -1.74 27.65 -15.06
C VAL A 127 -0.88 26.39 -15.13
N ARG A 128 0.40 26.55 -14.77
CA ARG A 128 1.32 25.43 -14.57
C ARG A 128 1.08 24.83 -13.19
N LEU A 129 0.42 23.68 -13.16
CA LEU A 129 0.25 22.83 -11.99
C LEU A 129 1.47 21.91 -11.86
N PRO A 130 1.64 21.19 -10.73
CA PRO A 130 2.80 20.31 -10.53
C PRO A 130 3.00 19.25 -11.63
N GLU A 131 1.91 18.68 -12.16
CA GLU A 131 1.95 17.55 -13.10
C GLU A 131 1.57 17.93 -14.53
N VAL A 132 0.82 19.01 -14.69
CA VAL A 132 0.24 19.42 -15.98
C VAL A 132 0.22 20.94 -16.10
N THR A 133 0.18 21.45 -17.32
CA THR A 133 -0.26 22.83 -17.57
C THR A 133 -1.71 22.77 -18.06
N ALA A 134 -2.61 23.45 -17.36
CA ALA A 134 -4.04 23.39 -17.63
C ALA A 134 -4.60 24.77 -17.96
N ARG A 135 -5.63 24.78 -18.81
CA ARG A 135 -6.51 25.93 -18.96
C ARG A 135 -7.69 25.75 -18.02
N VAL A 136 -7.94 26.73 -17.16
CA VAL A 136 -9.04 26.71 -16.18
C VAL A 136 -9.86 27.99 -16.31
N PRO A 137 -11.18 27.94 -16.08
CA PRO A 137 -11.98 29.16 -15.98
C PRO A 137 -11.49 30.08 -14.86
N ALA A 138 -11.51 31.39 -15.08
CA ALA A 138 -11.03 32.36 -14.09
C ALA A 138 -11.87 32.39 -12.81
N ASP A 139 -13.14 31.94 -12.86
CA ASP A 139 -14.00 31.79 -11.69
C ASP A 139 -13.54 30.70 -10.71
N ARG A 140 -12.57 29.86 -11.11
CA ARG A 140 -11.91 28.88 -10.23
C ARG A 140 -10.79 29.49 -9.39
N LEU A 141 -10.44 30.76 -9.59
CA LEU A 141 -9.41 31.43 -8.81
C LEU A 141 -9.88 31.67 -7.37
N LEU A 142 -9.14 31.12 -6.40
CA LEU A 142 -9.37 31.31 -4.97
C LEU A 142 -8.51 32.44 -4.42
N SER A 143 -7.24 32.50 -4.82
CA SER A 143 -6.30 33.50 -4.35
C SER A 143 -5.18 33.76 -5.37
N PRO A 144 -4.76 35.02 -5.57
CA PRO A 144 -5.45 36.23 -5.10
C PRO A 144 -6.84 36.40 -5.76
N SER A 145 -7.71 37.27 -5.24
CA SER A 145 -9.11 37.41 -5.71
C SER A 145 -9.25 37.89 -7.16
N VAL A 146 -8.18 38.39 -7.75
CA VAL A 146 -8.07 38.76 -9.17
C VAL A 146 -6.81 38.13 -9.75
N PRO A 147 -6.80 37.73 -11.03
CA PRO A 147 -5.63 37.12 -11.64
C PRO A 147 -4.40 38.05 -11.52
N PRO A 148 -3.28 37.58 -10.93
CA PRO A 148 -2.07 38.37 -10.81
C PRO A 148 -1.32 38.46 -12.16
N ALA A 149 -0.12 39.06 -12.17
CA ALA A 149 0.72 39.03 -13.36
C ALA A 149 1.16 37.58 -13.69
N PRO A 150 1.33 37.24 -14.98
CA PRO A 150 1.99 36.01 -15.39
C PRO A 150 3.29 35.75 -14.63
N GLY A 151 3.44 34.53 -14.13
CA GLY A 151 4.57 34.08 -13.35
C GLY A 151 4.37 34.13 -11.83
N GLU A 152 3.28 34.72 -11.36
CA GLU A 152 2.93 34.68 -9.94
C GLU A 152 2.22 33.38 -9.55
N THR A 153 2.19 33.09 -8.25
CA THR A 153 1.50 31.92 -7.71
C THR A 153 0.02 32.22 -7.54
N VAL A 154 -0.82 31.27 -7.95
CA VAL A 154 -2.26 31.30 -7.77
C VAL A 154 -2.73 30.03 -7.07
N GLU A 155 -3.85 30.12 -6.38
CA GLU A 155 -4.58 28.99 -5.80
C GLU A 155 -5.93 28.84 -6.50
N LEU A 156 -6.23 27.63 -6.96
CA LEU A 156 -7.41 27.32 -7.77
C LEU A 156 -8.29 26.28 -7.08
N ALA A 157 -9.61 26.44 -7.19
CA ALA A 157 -10.60 25.41 -6.85
C ALA A 157 -10.74 24.42 -8.01
N LEU A 158 -9.87 23.40 -8.01
CA LEU A 158 -9.97 22.28 -8.94
C LEU A 158 -10.87 21.20 -8.32
N GLU A 159 -11.42 20.33 -9.13
CA GLU A 159 -12.36 19.28 -8.75
C GLU A 159 -11.74 18.43 -7.63
N ALA A 160 -12.51 17.87 -6.71
CA ALA A 160 -11.95 16.98 -5.69
C ALA A 160 -11.75 15.57 -6.25
N ALA A 161 -12.70 15.12 -7.08
CA ALA A 161 -12.67 13.83 -7.74
C ALA A 161 -11.65 13.79 -8.89
N ARG A 162 -10.90 12.69 -8.95
CA ARG A 162 -9.85 12.38 -9.93
C ARG A 162 -10.05 10.94 -10.42
N PRO A 163 -11.13 10.65 -11.16
CA PRO A 163 -11.34 9.30 -11.69
C PRO A 163 -10.16 8.88 -12.58
N ALA A 164 -9.80 7.60 -12.53
CA ALA A 164 -8.68 7.01 -13.29
C ALA A 164 -7.26 7.51 -12.93
N LEU A 165 -7.08 8.28 -11.86
CA LEU A 165 -5.73 8.66 -11.39
C LEU A 165 -4.93 7.45 -10.91
N SER A 166 -5.61 6.44 -10.36
CA SER A 166 -5.01 5.16 -9.96
C SER A 166 -5.78 4.02 -10.64
N PRO A 167 -5.11 3.10 -11.37
CA PRO A 167 -5.80 2.02 -12.10
C PRO A 167 -6.70 1.18 -11.19
N GLY A 168 -7.98 1.04 -11.58
CA GLY A 168 -8.99 0.31 -10.81
C GLY A 168 -9.59 1.06 -9.62
N PHE A 169 -9.23 2.32 -9.40
CA PHE A 169 -9.73 3.13 -8.28
C PHE A 169 -10.34 4.46 -8.74
N PHE A 170 -11.40 4.85 -8.05
CA PHE A 170 -11.89 6.22 -8.00
C PHE A 170 -11.13 6.97 -6.91
N TYR A 171 -10.58 8.14 -7.24
CA TYR A 171 -9.66 8.86 -6.36
C TYR A 171 -10.23 10.24 -6.01
N VAL A 172 -9.99 10.70 -4.77
CA VAL A 172 -10.41 12.01 -4.28
C VAL A 172 -9.30 12.68 -3.48
N MET A 173 -9.13 13.98 -3.71
CA MET A 173 -8.32 14.86 -2.87
C MET A 173 -9.22 15.50 -1.80
N GLY A 174 -8.72 15.65 -0.55
CA GLY A 174 -9.45 16.35 0.52
C GLY A 174 -9.66 17.84 0.24
N SER A 175 -10.50 18.51 1.04
CA SER A 175 -10.85 19.93 0.82
C SER A 175 -9.74 20.93 1.22
N ARG A 176 -8.66 20.44 1.83
CA ARG A 176 -7.54 21.24 2.36
C ARG A 176 -6.24 20.96 1.59
N PRO A 177 -5.34 21.95 1.45
CA PRO A 177 -4.07 21.74 0.79
C PRO A 177 -3.19 20.75 1.58
N LEU A 178 -2.59 19.79 0.86
CA LEU A 178 -1.63 18.87 1.45
C LEU A 178 -0.27 19.54 1.72
N PRO A 179 0.47 19.12 2.76
CA PRO A 179 1.79 19.64 3.05
C PRO A 179 2.78 19.34 1.92
N ARG A 180 3.75 20.23 1.74
CA ARG A 180 4.88 20.05 0.80
C ARG A 180 6.18 20.42 1.51
N PRO A 181 7.11 19.47 1.73
CA PRO A 181 7.00 18.04 1.40
C PRO A 181 5.89 17.33 2.19
N ALA A 182 5.40 16.19 1.68
CA ALA A 182 4.27 15.46 2.28
C ALA A 182 4.56 14.92 3.69
N GLY A 183 5.83 14.64 4.01
CA GLY A 183 6.21 13.96 5.25
C GLY A 183 5.82 12.48 5.26
N ALA A 184 5.78 11.87 6.44
CA ALA A 184 5.26 10.51 6.57
C ALA A 184 3.74 10.50 6.42
N VAL A 185 3.23 9.45 5.77
CA VAL A 185 1.81 9.30 5.47
C VAL A 185 1.27 8.06 6.19
N ARG A 186 0.22 8.26 6.97
CA ARG A 186 -0.52 7.17 7.63
C ARG A 186 -1.64 6.70 6.69
N ARG A 187 -1.67 5.41 6.36
CA ARG A 187 -2.71 4.80 5.53
C ARG A 187 -3.75 4.11 6.41
N ILE A 188 -5.02 4.36 6.15
CA ILE A 188 -6.15 3.65 6.73
C ILE A 188 -6.82 2.82 5.63
N PHE A 189 -7.10 1.55 5.91
CA PHE A 189 -7.73 0.60 5.01
C PHE A 189 -9.10 0.21 5.57
N LEU A 190 -10.14 0.32 4.75
CA LEU A 190 -11.48 -0.17 5.11
C LEU A 190 -11.84 -1.38 4.25
N HIS A 191 -12.19 -2.47 4.92
CA HIS A 191 -12.63 -3.71 4.30
C HIS A 191 -14.12 -3.65 4.01
N ALA A 192 -14.51 -3.12 2.85
CA ALA A 192 -15.90 -3.15 2.40
C ALA A 192 -16.28 -4.55 1.89
N ARG A 193 -17.43 -5.08 2.32
CA ARG A 193 -17.92 -6.41 1.91
C ARG A 193 -18.35 -6.46 0.44
N ASP A 194 -18.86 -5.35 -0.06
CA ASP A 194 -19.34 -5.19 -1.43
C ASP A 194 -19.30 -3.70 -1.83
N ALA A 195 -19.71 -3.40 -3.06
CA ALA A 195 -19.71 -2.05 -3.60
C ALA A 195 -20.71 -1.11 -2.90
N ASP A 196 -21.84 -1.62 -2.41
CA ASP A 196 -22.85 -0.82 -1.73
C ASP A 196 -22.37 -0.38 -0.35
N ALA A 197 -21.79 -1.34 0.40
CA ALA A 197 -21.07 -1.09 1.63
C ALA A 197 -19.94 -0.06 1.41
N ALA A 198 -19.18 -0.19 0.32
CA ALA A 198 -18.09 0.73 0.01
C ALA A 198 -18.57 2.18 -0.14
N VAL A 199 -19.70 2.43 -0.81
CA VAL A 199 -20.27 3.78 -0.96
C VAL A 199 -20.63 4.38 0.40
N VAL A 200 -21.24 3.60 1.30
CA VAL A 200 -21.61 4.07 2.64
C VAL A 200 -20.37 4.36 3.49
N LEU A 201 -19.43 3.42 3.53
CA LEU A 201 -18.18 3.55 4.29
C LEU A 201 -17.33 4.72 3.78
N TRP A 202 -17.28 4.90 2.46
CA TRP A 202 -16.61 6.01 1.79
C TRP A 202 -17.17 7.36 2.25
N GLY A 203 -18.48 7.57 2.14
CA GLY A 203 -19.11 8.82 2.57
C GLY A 203 -18.92 9.09 4.06
N ALA A 204 -19.10 8.07 4.91
CA ALA A 204 -18.91 8.20 6.35
C ALA A 204 -17.46 8.57 6.72
N ALA A 205 -16.48 7.90 6.12
CA ALA A 205 -15.07 8.17 6.38
C ALA A 205 -14.64 9.55 5.88
N LEU A 206 -15.04 9.94 4.67
CA LEU A 206 -14.71 11.27 4.14
C LEU A 206 -15.37 12.39 4.95
N GLY A 207 -16.63 12.24 5.36
CA GLY A 207 -17.32 13.19 6.23
C GLY A 207 -16.57 13.37 7.56
N ALA A 208 -16.22 12.25 8.22
CA ALA A 208 -15.47 12.27 9.47
C ALA A 208 -14.10 12.94 9.33
N LEU A 209 -13.40 12.73 8.20
CA LEU A 209 -12.12 13.39 7.93
C LEU A 209 -12.27 14.91 7.74
N GLU A 210 -13.33 15.34 7.07
CA GLU A 210 -13.60 16.76 6.88
C GLU A 210 -13.96 17.46 8.21
N GLU A 211 -14.79 16.83 9.05
CA GLU A 211 -15.13 17.30 10.39
C GLU A 211 -13.89 17.39 11.30
N ALA A 212 -13.00 16.40 11.22
CA ALA A 212 -11.74 16.37 11.98
C ALA A 212 -10.66 17.32 11.44
N ALA A 213 -10.98 18.10 10.39
CA ALA A 213 -10.04 18.96 9.69
C ALA A 213 -8.77 18.24 9.16
N ALA A 214 -8.89 16.94 8.86
CA ALA A 214 -7.75 16.14 8.44
C ALA A 214 -7.22 16.58 7.06
N LEU A 215 -5.90 16.40 6.87
CA LEU A 215 -5.24 16.58 5.58
C LEU A 215 -5.12 15.22 4.90
N TYR A 216 -5.88 15.01 3.81
CA TYR A 216 -5.94 13.67 3.23
C TYR A 216 -6.11 13.65 1.71
N HIS A 217 -5.78 12.49 1.14
CA HIS A 217 -6.33 12.02 -0.12
C HIS A 217 -6.79 10.58 0.05
N ALA A 218 -7.66 10.11 -0.83
CA ALA A 218 -8.32 8.83 -0.66
C ALA A 218 -8.60 8.17 -2.00
N LYS A 219 -8.75 6.85 -1.97
CA LYS A 219 -9.19 6.07 -3.12
C LYS A 219 -10.08 4.91 -2.71
N VAL A 220 -10.94 4.51 -3.62
CA VAL A 220 -11.90 3.41 -3.45
C VAL A 220 -12.02 2.64 -4.76
N LEU A 221 -12.20 1.33 -4.70
CA LEU A 221 -12.35 0.49 -5.90
C LEU A 221 -13.47 1.02 -6.80
N SER A 222 -13.21 1.04 -8.10
CA SER A 222 -14.09 1.64 -9.11
C SER A 222 -15.02 0.62 -9.78
N ASP A 223 -14.90 -0.67 -9.46
CA ASP A 223 -15.68 -1.72 -10.10
C ASP A 223 -16.28 -2.68 -9.04
N PRO A 224 -17.61 -2.92 -9.04
CA PRO A 224 -18.26 -3.82 -8.08
C PRO A 224 -17.69 -5.24 -8.04
N GLN A 225 -17.14 -5.68 -9.15
CA GLN A 225 -16.67 -7.03 -9.35
C GLN A 225 -15.28 -7.21 -8.70
N ASP A 226 -14.63 -6.13 -8.22
CA ASP A 226 -13.38 -6.17 -7.43
C ASP A 226 -13.57 -6.39 -5.93
N PHE A 227 -14.81 -6.41 -5.44
CA PHE A 227 -15.15 -6.66 -4.04
C PHE A 227 -15.42 -8.16 -3.78
N PRO A 228 -15.28 -8.65 -2.53
CA PRO A 228 -14.72 -7.95 -1.36
C PRO A 228 -13.20 -7.81 -1.43
N ARG A 229 -12.68 -6.73 -0.84
CA ARG A 229 -11.24 -6.52 -0.63
C ARG A 229 -10.97 -5.80 0.68
N ARG A 230 -9.91 -6.20 1.38
CA ARG A 230 -9.43 -5.57 2.62
C ARG A 230 -8.88 -4.16 2.39
N ASP A 231 -8.41 -3.88 1.17
CA ASP A 231 -7.92 -2.57 0.71
C ASP A 231 -8.92 -1.88 -0.24
N ALA A 232 -10.22 -2.14 -0.06
CA ALA A 232 -11.27 -1.61 -0.92
C ALA A 232 -11.41 -0.09 -0.86
N VAL A 233 -11.26 0.49 0.33
CA VAL A 233 -11.12 1.93 0.56
C VAL A 233 -9.77 2.17 1.23
N VAL A 234 -9.01 3.13 0.73
CA VAL A 234 -7.71 3.53 1.29
C VAL A 234 -7.67 5.04 1.47
N LEU A 235 -7.44 5.47 2.70
CA LEU A 235 -7.32 6.87 3.09
C LEU A 235 -5.86 7.14 3.44
N TYR A 236 -5.33 8.29 3.02
CA TYR A 236 -3.95 8.68 3.23
C TYR A 236 -3.95 9.98 4.04
N LEU A 237 -3.51 9.90 5.28
CA LEU A 237 -3.47 11.02 6.22
C LEU A 237 -2.07 11.62 6.26
N HIS A 238 -2.01 12.94 6.13
CA HIS A 238 -0.78 13.74 6.12
C HIS A 238 -0.73 14.62 7.37
N GLY A 239 0.48 14.98 7.80
CA GLY A 239 0.67 15.80 9.00
C GLY A 239 0.27 15.06 10.28
N ASP A 240 -0.43 15.73 11.19
CA ASP A 240 -0.99 15.06 12.38
C ASP A 240 -2.19 14.18 11.98
N HIS A 241 -1.92 12.89 11.82
CA HIS A 241 -2.90 11.89 11.40
C HIS A 241 -3.88 11.50 12.52
N ARG A 242 -3.53 11.73 13.80
CA ARG A 242 -4.22 11.12 14.94
C ARG A 242 -5.70 11.52 15.05
N PRO A 243 -6.09 12.80 14.85
CA PRO A 243 -7.49 13.19 14.84
C PRO A 243 -8.29 12.49 13.74
N GLY A 244 -7.74 12.46 12.51
CA GLY A 244 -8.39 11.81 11.37
C GLY A 244 -8.52 10.30 11.51
N GLU A 245 -7.48 9.63 12.02
CA GLU A 245 -7.50 8.19 12.27
C GLU A 245 -8.58 7.80 13.30
N ARG A 246 -8.66 8.53 14.42
CA ARG A 246 -9.71 8.33 15.42
C ARG A 246 -11.11 8.54 14.84
N ALA A 247 -11.32 9.66 14.15
CA ALA A 247 -12.61 10.02 13.58
C ALA A 247 -13.11 8.97 12.57
N VAL A 248 -12.23 8.49 11.67
CA VAL A 248 -12.58 7.42 10.73
C VAL A 248 -12.89 6.12 11.46
N THR A 249 -12.05 5.73 12.42
CA THR A 249 -12.22 4.47 13.16
C THR A 249 -13.57 4.47 13.88
N GLU A 250 -13.93 5.55 14.57
CA GLU A 250 -15.22 5.70 15.24
C GLU A 250 -16.39 5.66 14.24
N ALA A 251 -16.30 6.46 13.16
CA ALA A 251 -17.36 6.55 12.15
C ALA A 251 -17.63 5.23 11.42
N VAL A 252 -16.62 4.38 11.27
CA VAL A 252 -16.72 3.08 10.58
C VAL A 252 -17.06 1.93 11.54
N SER A 253 -16.59 1.96 12.79
CA SER A 253 -16.78 0.85 13.75
C SER A 253 -18.24 0.50 14.01
N ARG A 254 -19.15 1.47 13.90
CA ARG A 254 -20.62 1.22 14.00
C ARG A 254 -21.17 0.28 12.91
N TYR A 255 -20.42 0.05 11.83
CA TYR A 255 -20.79 -0.85 10.75
C TYR A 255 -20.06 -2.21 10.82
N ALA A 256 -19.35 -2.49 11.91
CA ALA A 256 -18.66 -3.74 12.14
C ALA A 256 -19.59 -4.96 11.92
N GLY A 257 -19.15 -5.91 11.09
CA GLY A 257 -19.87 -7.14 10.81
C GLY A 257 -21.13 -7.00 9.93
N THR A 258 -21.57 -5.77 9.65
CA THR A 258 -22.69 -5.50 8.74
C THR A 258 -22.16 -5.10 7.36
N LEU A 259 -21.47 -3.94 7.27
CA LEU A 259 -20.90 -3.43 6.03
C LEU A 259 -19.40 -3.73 5.88
N THR A 260 -18.71 -3.98 7.00
CA THR A 260 -17.30 -4.33 6.97
C THR A 260 -17.07 -5.85 7.02
N GLY A 261 -16.03 -6.30 6.32
CA GLY A 261 -15.58 -7.69 6.40
C GLY A 261 -14.80 -7.95 7.70
N PRO A 262 -14.74 -9.21 8.16
CA PRO A 262 -14.21 -9.55 9.48
C PRO A 262 -12.68 -9.53 9.58
N ASP A 263 -11.97 -9.59 8.45
CA ASP A 263 -10.51 -9.73 8.44
C ASP A 263 -9.79 -8.41 8.11
N SER A 264 -8.60 -8.25 8.66
CA SER A 264 -7.58 -7.28 8.26
C SER A 264 -6.41 -7.94 7.51
N SER A 265 -5.63 -7.16 6.76
CA SER A 265 -4.40 -7.64 6.11
C SER A 265 -3.37 -8.10 7.16
N VAL A 266 -2.63 -9.18 6.90
CA VAL A 266 -1.58 -9.64 7.85
C VAL A 266 -0.42 -8.65 7.99
N PHE A 267 -0.31 -7.71 7.05
CA PHE A 267 0.70 -6.65 7.05
C PHE A 267 0.28 -5.39 7.81
N THR A 268 -0.96 -5.30 8.28
CA THR A 268 -1.51 -4.08 8.88
C THR A 268 -1.80 -4.28 10.36
N GLU A 269 -1.79 -3.18 11.12
CA GLU A 269 -2.37 -3.14 12.46
C GLU A 269 -3.89 -3.00 12.34
N GLU A 270 -4.63 -3.72 13.17
CA GLU A 270 -6.08 -3.59 13.23
C GLU A 270 -6.47 -2.54 14.27
N LEU A 271 -7.20 -1.50 13.84
CA LEU A 271 -7.70 -0.45 14.73
C LEU A 271 -9.09 -0.77 15.28
N ALA A 272 -9.92 -1.40 14.45
CA ALA A 272 -11.25 -1.90 14.78
C ALA A 272 -11.68 -2.95 13.73
N PRO A 273 -12.75 -3.74 13.96
CA PRO A 273 -13.22 -4.72 12.98
C PRO A 273 -13.48 -4.13 11.59
N GLY A 274 -12.66 -4.52 10.62
CA GLY A 274 -12.70 -4.03 9.23
C GLY A 274 -12.03 -2.67 8.99
N VAL A 275 -11.33 -2.12 9.98
CA VAL A 275 -10.50 -0.91 9.90
C VAL A 275 -9.07 -1.26 10.28
N ALA A 276 -8.14 -1.07 9.36
CA ALA A 276 -6.74 -1.35 9.59
C ALA A 276 -5.86 -0.16 9.20
N ALA A 277 -4.64 -0.09 9.73
CA ALA A 277 -3.73 1.00 9.46
C ALA A 277 -2.29 0.53 9.26
N ALA A 278 -1.53 1.36 8.54
CA ALA A 278 -0.10 1.20 8.37
C ALA A 278 0.57 2.47 7.87
N TRP A 279 1.90 2.51 7.91
CA TRP A 279 2.70 3.58 7.33
C TRP A 279 2.99 3.34 5.84
N ASP A 280 2.99 4.43 5.06
CA ASP A 280 3.43 4.42 3.67
C ASP A 280 4.83 3.80 3.54
N PRO A 281 5.07 2.92 2.54
CA PRO A 281 6.39 2.32 2.33
C PRO A 281 7.53 3.35 2.30
N GLN A 282 8.60 3.08 3.06
CA GLN A 282 9.89 3.77 2.94
C GLN A 282 10.97 2.75 2.60
N ASP A 283 10.97 2.27 1.35
CA ASP A 283 11.96 1.30 0.89
C ASP A 283 13.30 2.01 0.60
N PRO A 284 14.39 1.69 1.33
CA PRO A 284 15.68 2.32 1.12
C PRO A 284 16.41 1.80 -0.13
N ARG A 285 15.91 0.73 -0.77
CA ARG A 285 16.59 0.09 -1.90
C ARG A 285 16.39 0.91 -3.18
N PRO A 286 17.45 1.11 -4.00
CA PRO A 286 17.35 1.86 -5.24
C PRO A 286 16.27 1.31 -6.18
N GLY A 287 15.43 2.20 -6.71
CA GLY A 287 14.40 1.86 -7.70
C GLY A 287 13.19 1.08 -7.14
N GLN A 288 13.06 0.93 -5.82
CA GLN A 288 11.92 0.27 -5.18
C GLN A 288 10.83 1.22 -4.67
N SER A 289 10.97 2.53 -4.95
CA SER A 289 9.93 3.52 -4.68
C SER A 289 8.71 3.35 -5.59
N GLY A 290 7.53 3.74 -5.12
CA GLY A 290 6.31 3.82 -5.95
C GLY A 290 5.43 2.57 -5.94
N MET A 291 5.83 1.49 -5.26
CA MET A 291 4.96 0.35 -5.00
C MET A 291 3.78 0.73 -4.08
N SER A 292 2.63 0.07 -4.29
CA SER A 292 1.58 0.13 -3.27
C SER A 292 2.02 -0.56 -1.97
N PHE A 293 1.34 -0.26 -0.86
CA PHE A 293 1.67 -0.82 0.46
C PHE A 293 1.71 -2.35 0.45
N GLY A 294 0.65 -2.99 -0.05
CA GLY A 294 0.57 -4.44 -0.11
C GLY A 294 1.61 -5.05 -1.04
N GLN A 295 1.85 -4.42 -2.19
CA GLN A 295 2.89 -4.88 -3.13
C GLN A 295 4.28 -4.81 -2.52
N HIS A 296 4.60 -3.74 -1.78
CA HIS A 296 5.89 -3.59 -1.10
C HIS A 296 6.14 -4.75 -0.11
N ARG A 297 5.18 -5.04 0.77
CA ARG A 297 5.31 -6.12 1.76
C ARG A 297 5.33 -7.49 1.10
N ALA A 298 4.46 -7.72 0.12
CA ALA A 298 4.43 -8.98 -0.63
C ALA A 298 5.72 -9.21 -1.44
N PHE A 299 6.33 -8.15 -1.99
CA PHE A 299 7.58 -8.24 -2.74
C PHE A 299 8.76 -8.60 -1.83
N ALA A 300 8.87 -7.96 -0.67
CA ALA A 300 9.87 -8.32 0.32
C ALA A 300 9.72 -9.79 0.76
N LEU A 301 8.48 -10.23 0.99
CA LEU A 301 8.19 -11.61 1.36
C LEU A 301 8.56 -12.61 0.25
N ALA A 302 8.13 -12.35 -0.99
CA ALA A 302 8.47 -13.18 -2.14
C ALA A 302 10.00 -13.29 -2.34
N SER A 303 10.72 -12.20 -2.10
CA SER A 303 12.18 -12.15 -2.23
C SER A 303 12.85 -13.09 -1.22
N GLY A 304 12.49 -13.00 0.07
CA GLY A 304 13.05 -13.88 1.09
C GLY A 304 12.74 -15.37 0.84
N LEU A 305 11.52 -15.68 0.41
CA LEU A 305 11.14 -17.07 0.10
C LEU A 305 11.89 -17.65 -1.10
N ILE A 306 12.14 -16.85 -2.12
CA ILE A 306 12.93 -17.26 -3.30
C ILE A 306 14.39 -17.44 -2.93
N ASP A 307 14.97 -16.54 -2.14
CA ASP A 307 16.35 -16.66 -1.69
C ASP A 307 16.57 -17.95 -0.89
N CYS A 308 15.64 -18.29 0.00
CA CYS A 308 15.66 -19.56 0.74
C CYS A 308 15.65 -20.76 -0.22
N ALA A 309 14.70 -20.81 -1.15
CA ALA A 309 14.56 -21.94 -2.07
C ALA A 309 15.73 -22.10 -3.06
N LEU A 310 16.47 -21.03 -3.34
CA LEU A 310 17.69 -21.07 -4.14
C LEU A 310 18.88 -21.60 -3.34
N ALA A 311 19.02 -21.22 -2.06
CA ALA A 311 20.04 -21.76 -1.16
C ALA A 311 19.86 -23.27 -0.96
N ASP A 312 18.63 -23.72 -0.70
CA ASP A 312 18.30 -25.14 -0.55
C ASP A 312 18.58 -25.95 -1.84
N GLY A 313 18.38 -25.31 -3.01
CA GLY A 313 18.63 -25.93 -4.31
C GLY A 313 20.12 -26.10 -4.63
N SER A 314 20.98 -25.17 -4.21
CA SER A 314 22.43 -25.27 -4.40
C SER A 314 23.06 -26.37 -3.55
N GLU A 315 22.61 -26.53 -2.29
CA GLU A 315 23.09 -27.58 -1.40
C GLU A 315 22.71 -28.99 -1.91
N ALA A 316 21.52 -29.13 -2.51
CA ALA A 316 21.08 -30.39 -3.11
C ALA A 316 21.86 -30.75 -4.40
N SER A 317 22.25 -29.76 -5.21
CA SER A 317 23.08 -30.01 -6.41
C SER A 317 24.52 -30.37 -6.04
N ASP A 318 25.11 -29.75 -5.02
CA ASP A 318 26.48 -30.05 -4.58
C ASP A 318 26.59 -31.44 -3.94
N ALA A 319 25.55 -31.91 -3.24
CA ALA A 319 25.49 -33.27 -2.69
C ALA A 319 25.38 -34.37 -3.77
N SER A 320 24.91 -34.04 -4.97
CA SER A 320 24.77 -34.98 -6.08
C SER A 320 26.03 -35.16 -6.95
N GLY A 321 27.09 -34.39 -6.68
CA GLY A 321 28.38 -34.46 -7.38
C GLY A 321 29.38 -35.50 -6.84
N ALA A 322 29.04 -36.22 -5.77
CA ALA A 322 29.91 -37.22 -5.15
C ALA A 322 29.29 -38.63 -5.17
N SER A 323 29.22 -39.24 -6.36
CA SER A 323 28.95 -40.69 -6.49
C SER A 323 30.22 -41.43 -6.91
N GLY A 324 30.89 -42.06 -5.94
CA GLY A 324 32.07 -42.90 -6.13
C GLY A 324 32.29 -43.88 -4.97
N ALA A 325 31.50 -44.97 -4.99
CA ALA A 325 31.68 -46.29 -4.34
C ALA A 325 31.60 -46.42 -2.78
N PRO A 326 31.22 -47.63 -2.27
CA PRO A 326 30.75 -47.83 -0.90
C PRO A 326 31.81 -48.49 0.02
N GLU A 327 31.86 -48.10 1.29
CA GLU A 327 32.38 -48.96 2.35
C GLU A 327 31.80 -48.56 3.72
N ALA A 328 31.51 -49.58 4.53
CA ALA A 328 30.89 -49.48 5.84
C ALA A 328 31.93 -49.30 6.94
N ALA A 329 31.67 -48.41 7.91
CA ALA A 329 31.83 -48.61 9.36
C ALA A 329 31.94 -47.26 10.12
N ASP A 330 31.09 -47.15 11.15
CA ASP A 330 31.21 -46.50 12.46
C ASP A 330 32.13 -45.27 12.74
N ALA A 331 31.64 -44.47 13.71
CA ALA A 331 32.28 -43.41 14.48
C ALA A 331 32.16 -41.95 13.97
N SER A 332 31.26 -41.23 14.65
CA SER A 332 31.45 -39.86 15.16
C SER A 332 32.03 -38.80 14.21
N ARG A 333 31.15 -38.12 13.47
CA ARG A 333 31.48 -36.82 12.85
C ARG A 333 31.07 -35.67 13.78
N PRO A 334 31.95 -34.68 14.02
CA PRO A 334 31.54 -33.45 14.70
C PRO A 334 30.60 -32.68 13.77
N SER A 335 29.39 -32.43 14.25
CA SER A 335 28.38 -31.59 13.61
C SER A 335 28.88 -30.15 13.54
N GLY A 336 29.50 -29.79 12.42
CA GLY A 336 30.06 -28.45 12.17
C GLY A 336 29.78 -27.91 10.78
N VAL A 337 28.77 -28.42 10.07
CA VAL A 337 28.27 -27.76 8.86
C VAL A 337 27.29 -26.68 9.33
N PRO A 338 27.47 -25.39 8.96
CA PRO A 338 26.46 -24.38 9.25
C PRO A 338 25.21 -24.78 8.49
N VAL A 339 24.17 -25.21 9.20
CA VAL A 339 22.82 -25.30 8.62
C VAL A 339 22.51 -23.89 8.12
N GLY A 340 22.23 -23.76 6.83
CA GLY A 340 21.85 -22.48 6.24
C GLY A 340 20.71 -21.82 7.02
N PRO A 341 20.61 -20.48 6.99
CA PRO A 341 19.58 -19.78 7.73
C PRO A 341 18.20 -20.32 7.34
N GLY A 342 17.38 -20.68 8.32
CA GLY A 342 16.06 -21.25 8.05
C GLY A 342 15.15 -20.26 7.30
N ARG A 343 14.08 -20.76 6.67
CA ARG A 343 13.09 -19.95 5.92
C ARG A 343 12.70 -18.62 6.59
N ALA A 344 12.46 -18.63 7.90
CA ALA A 344 12.09 -17.44 8.64
C ALA A 344 13.21 -16.38 8.65
N GLU A 345 14.47 -16.78 8.74
CA GLU A 345 15.62 -15.88 8.75
C GLU A 345 15.79 -15.18 7.39
N HIS A 346 15.60 -15.90 6.28
CA HIS A 346 15.58 -15.29 4.94
C HIS A 346 14.46 -14.25 4.78
N VAL A 347 13.26 -14.54 5.29
CA VAL A 347 12.14 -13.59 5.25
C VAL A 347 12.42 -12.37 6.14
N VAL A 348 12.89 -12.58 7.37
CA VAL A 348 13.27 -11.48 8.28
C VAL A 348 14.32 -10.58 7.65
N ARG A 349 15.35 -11.17 7.00
CA ARG A 349 16.37 -10.42 6.27
C ARG A 349 15.75 -9.56 5.16
N ALA A 350 14.93 -10.16 4.30
CA ALA A 350 14.32 -9.47 3.17
C ALA A 350 13.37 -8.33 3.61
N LEU A 351 12.63 -8.50 4.71
CA LEU A 351 11.81 -7.44 5.29
C LEU A 351 12.67 -6.28 5.79
N ARG A 352 13.75 -6.56 6.52
CA ARG A 352 14.67 -5.52 7.02
C ARG A 352 15.36 -4.75 5.90
N GLU A 353 15.81 -5.45 4.86
CA GLU A 353 16.40 -4.81 3.67
C GLU A 353 15.41 -3.91 2.94
N ALA A 354 14.12 -4.23 2.99
CA ALA A 354 13.03 -3.40 2.46
C ALA A 354 12.59 -2.28 3.43
N GLY A 355 13.28 -2.09 4.57
CA GLY A 355 12.91 -1.10 5.57
C GLY A 355 11.62 -1.43 6.31
N ILE A 356 11.20 -2.69 6.40
CA ILE A 356 9.99 -3.16 7.08
C ILE A 356 10.36 -3.77 8.43
N ASP A 357 9.62 -3.45 9.49
CA ASP A 357 9.76 -4.14 10.77
C ASP A 357 9.14 -5.56 10.68
N PRO A 358 9.92 -6.64 10.87
CA PRO A 358 9.41 -8.01 10.78
C PRO A 358 8.36 -8.37 11.86
N LEU A 359 8.39 -7.73 13.04
CA LEU A 359 7.40 -7.93 14.12
C LEU A 359 6.19 -7.01 13.98
N HIS A 360 6.38 -5.88 13.31
CA HIS A 360 5.35 -4.88 13.08
C HIS A 360 5.32 -4.47 11.60
N PRO A 361 4.85 -5.35 10.68
CA PRO A 361 4.94 -5.13 9.24
C PRO A 361 4.18 -3.89 8.71
N GLN A 362 3.32 -3.31 9.56
CA GLN A 362 2.65 -2.04 9.32
C GLN A 362 3.61 -0.83 9.42
N ASN A 363 4.74 -0.98 10.11
CA ASN A 363 5.72 0.05 10.37
C ASN A 363 6.91 -0.03 9.39
N ASN A 364 7.56 1.11 9.20
CA ASN A 364 8.89 1.16 8.60
C ASN A 364 9.95 1.08 9.72
N LEU A 365 11.12 0.54 9.41
CA LEU A 365 12.31 0.66 10.27
C LEU A 365 12.85 2.09 10.20
N ASP A 366 13.38 2.60 11.31
CA ASP A 366 14.07 3.90 11.29
C ASP A 366 15.31 3.78 10.38
N PRO A 367 15.44 4.63 9.34
CA PRO A 367 16.59 4.61 8.44
C PRO A 367 17.89 5.06 9.12
N SER A 368 17.85 5.57 10.36
CA SER A 368 19.03 6.10 11.05
C SER A 368 20.00 5.00 11.48
N PRO A 369 21.19 4.89 10.86
CA PRO A 369 22.22 3.98 11.34
C PRO A 369 22.97 4.69 12.47
N GLY A 370 22.50 4.56 13.72
CA GLY A 370 23.25 5.05 14.87
C GLY A 370 22.42 5.62 16.02
N ALA A 371 21.72 4.75 16.74
CA ALA A 371 21.27 5.03 18.11
C ALA A 371 21.51 3.83 19.03
N ALA A 372 22.63 3.14 18.83
CA ALA A 372 23.18 2.18 19.78
C ALA A 372 24.67 2.48 19.93
N ARG A 373 24.98 3.40 20.83
CA ARG A 373 26.25 3.43 21.56
C ARG A 373 25.94 3.55 23.04
#